data_AF-A0A397VV58-F1
#
_entry.id   AF-A0A397VV58-F1
#
_cell.length_a   1.000
_cell.length_b   1.000
_cell.length_c   1.000
_cell.angle_alpha   90.00
_cell.angle_beta   90.00
_cell.angle_gamma   90.00
#
_symmetry.space_group_name_H-M   'P 1'
#
loop_
_entity.id
_entity.type
_entity.pdbx_description
1 polymer ?
#
loop_
_entity_poly.entity_id
_entity_poly.type
_entity_poly.pdbx_seq_one_letter_code
_entity_poly.pdbx_strand_id
1 'polypeptide(L)'
;MSKVDNPPPNPLISMWVLLEGTPSSVKINVKPNDFISQCPDLNDFKQILNQKFKALKNVEPENIEFFSDKDRTQTRFGDELLVNFHTTATCPLVVRYPLSTSSRNTKVKKKLPHSSGSWDLLRKDVIRNFSKLSKFENAKVDDLYFEISEGNEVNLEDEFQFNELVDRIEEKEKRRVLPDFKVQIKEYNGSIDEAFNLDKLPSYNSITEEEIKFFVEEIKKTLRTFKDKINVNEATVREYISIFMKTAVDHIQAFVNNSAQLYVEANLYGSKGYGPVGYLVKLDDFAVLVNEAKL
;
A
#
# COMPACT_ATOMS: atom_id res chain seq x y z
N MET A 1 65.05 5.32 -25.35
CA MET A 1 63.97 6.01 -24.59
C MET A 1 62.71 5.18 -24.74
N SER A 2 62.46 4.30 -23.78
CA SER A 2 61.25 3.47 -23.74
C SER A 2 60.11 4.37 -23.28
N LYS A 3 59.05 4.50 -24.09
CA LYS A 3 57.82 5.14 -23.67
C LYS A 3 57.24 4.32 -22.52
N VAL A 4 57.20 4.90 -21.33
CA VAL A 4 56.42 4.39 -20.22
C VAL A 4 54.97 4.72 -20.56
N ASP A 5 54.26 3.74 -21.11
CA ASP A 5 52.81 3.80 -21.20
C ASP A 5 52.29 3.78 -19.77
N ASN A 6 51.89 4.94 -19.26
CA ASN A 6 51.15 5.01 -18.01
C ASN A 6 49.86 4.19 -18.20
N PRO A 7 49.58 3.20 -17.33
CA PRO A 7 48.33 2.48 -17.40
C PRO A 7 47.17 3.48 -17.29
N PRO A 8 46.06 3.26 -18.01
CA PRO A 8 44.90 4.13 -17.91
C PRO A 8 44.47 4.25 -16.43
N PRO A 9 44.00 5.43 -15.99
CA PRO A 9 43.56 5.60 -14.61
C PRO A 9 42.52 4.53 -14.29
N ASN A 10 42.81 3.74 -13.26
CA ASN A 10 41.93 2.70 -12.72
C ASN A 10 40.48 3.23 -12.64
N PRO A 11 39.50 2.57 -13.28
CA PRO A 11 38.18 3.13 -13.45
C PRO A 11 37.52 3.39 -12.10
N LEU A 12 37.09 4.64 -11.87
CA LEU A 12 36.29 5.01 -10.73
C LEU A 12 34.93 4.31 -10.84
N ILE A 13 34.59 3.46 -9.87
CA ILE A 13 33.26 2.87 -9.79
C ILE A 13 32.36 3.89 -9.08
N SER A 14 31.27 4.27 -9.73
CA SER A 14 30.25 5.14 -9.16
C SER A 14 28.96 4.36 -8.99
N MET A 15 28.45 4.28 -7.76
CA MET A 15 27.16 3.66 -7.48
C MET A 15 26.22 4.61 -6.76
N TRP A 16 24.97 4.66 -7.19
CA TRP A 16 23.89 5.26 -6.43
C TRP A 16 23.31 4.23 -5.47
N VAL A 17 23.31 4.58 -4.18
CA VAL A 17 22.88 3.71 -3.10
C VAL A 17 21.75 4.38 -2.33
N LEU A 18 20.68 3.64 -2.08
CA LEU A 18 19.58 4.05 -1.21
C LEU A 18 19.62 3.20 0.04
N LEU A 19 19.83 3.81 1.21
CA LEU A 19 19.56 3.13 2.47
C LEU A 19 18.06 3.12 2.67
N GLU A 20 17.49 1.94 2.85
CA GLU A 20 16.09 1.82 3.26
C GLU A 20 15.86 2.64 4.55
N GLY A 21 14.74 3.37 4.57
CA GLY A 21 14.39 4.29 5.65
C GLY A 21 14.95 5.71 5.48
N THR A 22 15.67 5.99 4.40
CA THR A 22 16.18 7.33 4.06
C THR A 22 15.42 7.94 2.86
N PRO A 23 15.27 9.29 2.80
CA PRO A 23 14.41 9.92 1.80
C PRO A 23 15.02 10.00 0.40
N SER A 24 16.32 9.74 0.24
CA SER A 24 16.99 9.94 -1.05
C SER A 24 18.25 9.08 -1.20
N SER A 25 18.57 8.72 -2.44
CA SER A 25 19.77 7.98 -2.78
C SER A 25 21.02 8.88 -2.80
N VAL A 26 22.17 8.30 -2.49
CA VAL A 26 23.46 8.98 -2.44
C VAL A 26 24.43 8.33 -3.43
N LYS A 27 25.15 9.16 -4.18
CA LYS A 27 26.21 8.68 -5.07
C LYS A 27 27.50 8.41 -4.28
N ILE A 28 27.96 7.17 -4.32
CA ILE A 28 29.21 6.72 -3.74
C ILE A 28 30.21 6.51 -4.87
N ASN A 29 31.35 7.17 -4.74
CA ASN A 29 32.48 7.00 -5.63
C ASN A 29 33.53 6.18 -4.92
N VAL A 30 33.92 5.08 -5.54
CA VAL A 30 34.91 4.13 -5.04
C VAL A 30 36.04 4.01 -6.04
N LYS A 31 37.26 4.13 -5.55
CA LYS A 31 38.47 3.90 -6.32
C LYS A 31 38.82 2.41 -6.23
N PRO A 32 39.41 1.82 -7.27
CA PRO A 32 39.84 0.42 -7.20
C PRO A 32 40.81 0.12 -6.04
N ASN A 33 41.59 1.11 -5.61
CA ASN A 33 42.49 0.98 -4.45
C ASN A 33 41.76 1.02 -3.10
N ASP A 34 40.46 1.34 -3.08
CA ASP A 34 39.64 1.27 -1.86
C ASP A 34 39.24 -0.18 -1.55
N PHE A 35 39.46 -1.10 -2.49
CA PHE A 35 39.20 -2.53 -2.36
C PHE A 35 40.49 -3.34 -2.26
N ILE A 36 40.42 -4.45 -1.51
CA ILE A 36 41.52 -5.42 -1.44
C ILE A 36 41.52 -6.29 -2.72
N SER A 37 40.33 -6.60 -3.25
CA SER A 37 40.14 -7.37 -4.48
C SER A 37 40.37 -6.51 -5.73
N GLN A 38 41.00 -7.10 -6.76
CA GLN A 38 41.11 -6.48 -8.08
C GLN A 38 39.77 -6.48 -8.86
N CYS A 39 38.85 -7.35 -8.47
CA CYS A 39 37.50 -7.46 -9.01
C CYS A 39 36.51 -7.30 -7.85
N PRO A 40 36.18 -6.07 -7.44
CA PRO A 40 35.35 -5.86 -6.27
C PRO A 40 33.91 -6.31 -6.50
N ASP A 41 33.34 -6.96 -5.50
CA ASP A 41 31.96 -7.45 -5.48
C ASP A 41 31.11 -6.72 -4.42
N LEU A 42 29.86 -7.14 -4.28
CA LEU A 42 28.95 -6.60 -3.28
C LEU A 42 29.42 -6.86 -1.85
N ASN A 43 30.11 -7.98 -1.56
CA ASN A 43 30.66 -8.25 -0.24
C ASN A 43 31.77 -7.28 0.14
N ASP A 44 32.68 -7.00 -0.79
CA ASP A 44 33.71 -5.99 -0.65
C ASP A 44 33.09 -4.59 -0.40
N PHE A 45 31.98 -4.30 -1.07
CA PHE A 45 31.29 -3.00 -0.96
C PHE A 45 30.65 -2.76 0.41
N LYS A 46 30.22 -3.81 1.13
CA LYS A 46 29.63 -3.68 2.47
C LYS A 46 30.54 -2.95 3.46
N GLN A 47 31.84 -3.22 3.41
CA GLN A 47 32.82 -2.56 4.30
C GLN A 47 32.87 -1.05 4.06
N ILE A 48 32.76 -0.64 2.79
CA ILE A 48 32.77 0.77 2.40
C ILE A 48 31.49 1.45 2.85
N LEU A 49 30.35 0.77 2.74
CA LEU A 49 29.07 1.27 3.23
C LEU A 49 29.10 1.51 4.74
N ASN A 50 29.68 0.62 5.53
CA ASN A 50 29.84 0.78 6.98
C ASN A 50 30.64 2.03 7.37
N GLN A 51 31.65 2.38 6.56
CA GLN A 51 32.45 3.59 6.79
C GLN A 51 31.72 4.87 6.36
N LYS A 52 30.89 4.78 5.30
CA LYS A 52 30.20 5.94 4.73
C LYS A 52 28.92 6.31 5.47
N PHE A 53 28.15 5.32 5.91
CA PHE A 53 26.85 5.57 6.54
C PHE A 53 26.92 5.35 8.04
N LYS A 54 26.63 6.41 8.79
CA LYS A 54 26.56 6.36 10.25
C LYS A 54 25.60 5.27 10.76
N ALA A 55 24.49 5.05 10.03
CA ALA A 55 23.49 4.02 10.35
C ALA A 55 24.06 2.58 10.31
N LEU A 56 25.12 2.35 9.51
CA LEU A 56 25.72 1.03 9.31
C LEU A 56 26.96 0.80 10.19
N LYS A 57 27.41 1.80 10.97
CA LYS A 57 28.67 1.75 11.72
C LYS A 57 28.78 0.55 12.67
N ASN A 58 27.67 0.09 13.23
CA ASN A 58 27.60 -1.04 14.17
C ASN A 58 26.90 -2.27 13.57
N VAL A 59 26.71 -2.29 12.25
CA VAL A 59 26.07 -3.41 11.55
C VAL A 59 27.16 -4.31 10.98
N GLU A 60 27.15 -5.57 11.37
CA GLU A 60 28.06 -6.57 10.79
C GLU A 60 27.77 -6.71 9.28
N PRO A 61 28.80 -6.71 8.40
CA PRO A 61 28.62 -6.80 6.95
C PRO A 61 27.72 -7.97 6.51
N GLU A 62 27.81 -9.11 7.18
CA GLU A 62 26.96 -10.28 6.90
C GLU A 62 25.46 -10.01 7.02
N ASN A 63 25.05 -9.02 7.82
CA ASN A 63 23.64 -8.64 8.00
C ASN A 63 23.18 -7.52 7.04
N ILE A 64 24.05 -7.08 6.12
CA ILE A 64 23.71 -6.11 5.09
C ILE A 64 23.23 -6.87 3.85
N GLU A 65 22.05 -6.52 3.39
CA GLU A 65 21.42 -7.11 2.23
C GLU A 65 21.25 -6.08 1.11
N PHE A 66 21.42 -6.53 -0.13
CA PHE A 66 21.32 -5.70 -1.32
C PHE A 66 20.09 -6.09 -2.13
N PHE A 67 19.40 -5.08 -2.65
CA PHE A 67 18.21 -5.26 -3.47
C PHE A 67 18.25 -4.33 -4.68
N SER A 68 17.52 -4.69 -5.73
CA SER A 68 17.25 -3.74 -6.81
C SER A 68 16.08 -2.84 -6.44
N ASP A 69 16.10 -1.59 -6.88
CA ASP A 69 14.99 -0.68 -6.62
C ASP A 69 13.65 -1.20 -7.18
N LYS A 70 13.71 -1.86 -8.35
CA LYS A 70 12.54 -2.47 -9.01
C LYS A 70 12.04 -3.75 -8.36
N ASP A 71 12.91 -4.47 -7.66
CA ASP A 71 12.59 -5.71 -6.98
C ASP A 71 13.35 -5.82 -5.65
N ARG A 72 12.58 -5.62 -4.57
CA ARG A 72 13.00 -5.70 -3.17
C ARG A 72 12.57 -7.01 -2.49
N THR A 73 12.25 -8.04 -3.26
CA THR A 73 11.92 -9.38 -2.74
C THR A 73 13.09 -10.34 -2.80
N GLN A 74 13.93 -10.20 -3.83
CA GLN A 74 15.07 -11.06 -4.05
C GLN A 74 16.35 -10.33 -3.68
N THR A 75 17.05 -10.86 -2.68
CA THR A 75 18.40 -10.41 -2.33
C THR A 75 19.35 -10.66 -3.49
N ARG A 76 20.23 -9.69 -3.73
CA ARG A 76 21.38 -9.82 -4.61
C ARG A 76 22.46 -10.63 -3.92
N PHE A 77 23.17 -11.45 -4.69
CA PHE A 77 24.22 -12.29 -4.15
C PHE A 77 25.49 -11.49 -3.93
N GLY A 78 26.20 -11.80 -2.84
CA GLY A 78 27.37 -11.03 -2.42
C GLY A 78 28.56 -11.10 -3.39
N ASP A 79 28.62 -12.14 -4.23
CA ASP A 79 29.66 -12.36 -5.24
C ASP A 79 29.38 -11.65 -6.57
N GLU A 80 28.26 -10.92 -6.69
CA GLU A 80 27.97 -10.12 -7.87
C GLU A 80 28.98 -8.95 -7.98
N LEU A 81 29.72 -8.90 -9.09
CA LEU A 81 30.73 -7.87 -9.33
C LEU A 81 30.11 -6.48 -9.48
N LEU A 82 30.73 -5.48 -8.82
CA LEU A 82 30.23 -4.10 -8.83
C LEU A 82 30.15 -3.47 -10.22
N VAL A 83 31.04 -3.89 -11.12
CA VAL A 83 31.09 -3.41 -12.51
C VAL A 83 29.84 -3.77 -13.32
N ASN A 84 29.07 -4.77 -12.88
CA ASN A 84 27.86 -5.21 -13.56
C ASN A 84 26.62 -4.39 -13.16
N PHE A 85 26.74 -3.48 -12.19
CA PHE A 85 25.63 -2.67 -11.72
C PHE A 85 25.56 -1.32 -12.42
N HIS A 86 24.42 -1.04 -13.05
CA HIS A 86 24.09 0.27 -13.58
C HIS A 86 23.04 0.94 -12.69
N THR A 87 23.50 1.75 -11.75
CA THR A 87 22.65 2.46 -10.79
C THR A 87 22.53 3.94 -11.14
N THR A 88 21.38 4.53 -10.87
CA THR A 88 21.11 5.97 -11.05
C THR A 88 20.40 6.52 -9.82
N ALA A 89 20.28 7.85 -9.71
CA ALA A 89 19.54 8.47 -8.60
C ALA A 89 18.10 7.95 -8.49
N THR A 90 17.46 7.67 -9.63
CA THR A 90 16.08 7.17 -9.76
C THR A 90 15.96 5.65 -9.84
N CYS A 91 17.08 4.92 -9.85
CA CYS A 91 17.11 3.46 -9.81
C CYS A 91 18.38 3.03 -9.05
N PRO A 92 18.43 3.29 -7.72
CA PRO A 92 19.61 3.00 -6.91
C PRO A 92 19.74 1.52 -6.56
N LEU A 93 20.90 1.13 -6.05
CA LEU A 93 21.05 -0.11 -5.30
C LEU A 93 20.49 0.10 -3.90
N VAL A 94 19.52 -0.72 -3.50
CA VAL A 94 18.84 -0.59 -2.21
C VAL A 94 19.58 -1.42 -1.16
N VAL A 95 19.84 -0.82 -0.01
CA VAL A 95 20.57 -1.42 1.11
C VAL A 95 19.64 -1.58 2.30
N ARG A 96 19.45 -2.83 2.70
CA ARG A 96 18.67 -3.22 3.88
C ARG A 96 19.59 -3.68 4.99
N TYR A 97 19.25 -3.33 6.23
CA TYR A 97 20.04 -3.68 7.39
C TYR A 97 19.15 -3.87 8.64
N PRO A 98 19.59 -4.66 9.62
CA PRO A 98 18.87 -4.82 10.87
C PRO A 98 18.90 -3.52 11.69
N LEU A 99 17.76 -3.18 12.28
CA LEU A 99 17.62 -2.09 13.25
C LEU A 99 17.74 -2.61 14.69
N SER A 100 17.46 -3.89 14.95
CA SER A 100 17.89 -4.59 16.17
C SER A 100 18.14 -6.08 15.93
N THR A 101 18.83 -6.73 16.89
CA THR A 101 19.12 -8.17 16.88
C THR A 101 17.96 -9.03 17.43
N SER A 102 16.81 -8.44 17.76
CA SER A 102 15.70 -9.12 18.41
C SER A 102 14.66 -9.63 17.41
N SER A 103 14.90 -10.82 16.84
CA SER A 103 13.83 -11.63 16.26
C SER A 103 13.96 -13.09 16.69
N ARG A 104 13.10 -13.55 17.62
CA ARG A 104 12.97 -14.98 17.96
C ARG A 104 11.54 -15.48 17.85
N ASN A 105 11.40 -16.65 17.22
CA ASN A 105 10.19 -17.36 16.87
C ASN A 105 9.40 -17.90 18.07
N THR A 106 8.09 -17.69 18.07
CA THR A 106 7.08 -18.53 18.76
C THR A 106 5.73 -18.30 18.08
N LYS A 107 4.99 -19.40 17.95
CA LYS A 107 3.72 -19.57 17.25
C LYS A 107 2.66 -18.57 17.74
N VAL A 108 1.79 -18.10 16.83
CA VAL A 108 0.50 -17.40 17.05
C VAL A 108 0.40 -15.91 16.62
N LYS A 109 1.49 -15.15 16.39
CA LYS A 109 1.40 -13.78 15.77
C LYS A 109 2.44 -13.63 14.64
N LYS A 110 2.07 -13.04 13.49
CA LYS A 110 2.97 -12.83 12.34
C LYS A 110 4.14 -11.94 12.81
N LYS A 111 5.38 -12.42 12.68
CA LYS A 111 6.58 -11.70 13.12
C LYS A 111 7.23 -11.03 11.92
N LEU A 112 7.45 -9.72 12.03
CA LEU A 112 8.30 -8.99 11.11
C LEU A 112 9.72 -8.93 11.71
N PRO A 113 10.78 -9.09 10.89
CA PRO A 113 12.12 -8.74 11.35
C PRO A 113 12.13 -7.27 11.78
N HIS A 114 13.04 -6.87 12.66
CA HIS A 114 13.26 -5.46 12.94
C HIS A 114 14.42 -4.97 12.06
N SER A 115 14.05 -4.59 10.84
CA SER A 115 14.96 -4.16 9.78
C SER A 115 14.41 -2.93 9.11
N SER A 116 15.24 -2.21 8.36
CA SER A 116 14.75 -1.12 7.50
C SER A 116 13.59 -1.61 6.59
N GLY A 117 13.72 -2.79 5.99
CA GLY A 117 12.70 -3.34 5.08
C GLY A 117 11.39 -3.84 5.70
N SER A 118 11.18 -3.67 7.00
CA SER A 118 9.99 -4.18 7.68
C SER A 118 8.69 -3.57 7.15
N TRP A 119 8.75 -2.32 6.70
CA TRP A 119 7.67 -1.64 5.98
C TRP A 119 7.25 -2.37 4.70
N ASP A 120 8.23 -2.66 3.83
CA ASP A 120 8.01 -3.34 2.56
C ASP A 120 7.48 -4.77 2.76
N LEU A 121 8.01 -5.45 3.78
CA LEU A 121 7.55 -6.79 4.15
C LEU A 121 6.10 -6.77 4.63
N LEU A 122 5.72 -5.81 5.46
CA LEU A 122 4.34 -5.64 5.95
C LEU A 122 3.36 -5.41 4.79
N ARG A 123 3.67 -4.49 3.86
CA ARG A 123 2.80 -4.19 2.71
C ARG A 123 2.61 -5.39 1.78
N LYS A 124 3.67 -6.14 1.49
CA LYS A 124 3.59 -7.39 0.71
C LYS A 124 2.80 -8.47 1.43
N ASP A 125 2.98 -8.56 2.74
CA ASP A 125 2.27 -9.51 3.59
C ASP A 125 0.76 -9.27 3.62
N VAL A 126 0.35 -8.01 3.58
CA VAL A 126 -1.04 -7.59 3.47
C VAL A 126 -1.60 -8.04 2.13
N ILE A 127 -0.95 -7.72 1.00
CA ILE A 127 -1.43 -8.15 -0.33
C ILE A 127 -1.57 -9.68 -0.43
N ARG A 128 -0.60 -10.42 0.12
CA ARG A 128 -0.64 -11.89 0.14
C ARG A 128 -1.80 -12.44 0.98
N ASN A 129 -2.04 -11.86 2.15
CA ASN A 129 -3.06 -12.34 3.08
C ASN A 129 -4.47 -11.92 2.65
N PHE A 130 -4.60 -10.74 2.06
CA PHE A 130 -5.83 -10.23 1.51
C PHE A 130 -5.85 -10.49 0.01
N SER A 131 -5.99 -11.75 -0.40
CA SER A 131 -6.03 -12.19 -1.82
C SER A 131 -7.12 -11.52 -2.67
N LYS A 132 -8.06 -10.82 -2.02
CA LYS A 132 -9.05 -9.98 -2.70
C LYS A 132 -8.48 -8.61 -3.10
N LEU A 133 -7.43 -8.10 -2.45
CA LEU A 133 -6.71 -6.87 -2.84
C LEU A 133 -5.94 -7.04 -4.16
N SER A 134 -5.43 -8.24 -4.45
CA SER A 134 -4.78 -8.53 -5.73
C SER A 134 -5.73 -8.55 -6.92
N LYS A 135 -7.05 -8.43 -6.71
CA LYS A 135 -8.06 -8.29 -7.79
C LYS A 135 -8.19 -6.86 -8.29
N PHE A 136 -7.75 -5.86 -7.52
CA PHE A 136 -7.63 -4.51 -8.03
C PHE A 136 -6.36 -4.47 -8.89
N GLU A 137 -6.51 -4.52 -10.22
CA GLU A 137 -5.41 -4.41 -11.20
C GLU A 137 -4.46 -3.24 -10.91
N ASN A 138 -4.94 -2.24 -10.16
CA ASN A 138 -4.24 -1.01 -9.86
C ASN A 138 -3.74 -0.89 -8.42
N ALA A 139 -4.06 -1.80 -7.49
CA ALA A 139 -3.57 -1.71 -6.10
C ALA A 139 -2.11 -2.20 -6.05
N LYS A 140 -1.16 -1.28 -6.25
CA LYS A 140 0.26 -1.59 -6.10
C LYS A 140 0.63 -1.58 -4.62
N VAL A 141 1.71 -2.29 -4.28
CA VAL A 141 2.31 -2.26 -2.93
C VAL A 141 2.52 -0.82 -2.44
N ASP A 142 2.79 0.11 -3.37
CA ASP A 142 3.05 1.54 -3.10
C ASP A 142 1.83 2.39 -2.81
N ASP A 143 0.64 1.86 -3.07
CA ASP A 143 -0.63 2.53 -2.78
C ASP A 143 -1.12 2.20 -1.36
N LEU A 144 -0.48 1.25 -0.67
CA LEU A 144 -0.87 0.88 0.69
C LEU A 144 -0.22 1.81 1.73
N TYR A 145 -1.05 2.28 2.65
CA TYR A 145 -0.63 2.95 3.88
C TYR A 145 -1.39 2.36 5.08
N PHE A 146 -0.92 2.66 6.30
CA PHE A 146 -1.54 2.13 7.51
C PHE A 146 -1.99 3.23 8.43
N GLU A 147 -3.07 2.98 9.14
CA GLU A 147 -3.61 3.85 10.16
C GLU A 147 -3.56 3.10 11.50
N ILE A 148 -3.07 3.77 12.54
CA ILE A 148 -3.07 3.24 13.92
C ILE A 148 -3.96 4.12 14.80
N SER A 149 -4.65 3.49 15.74
CA SER A 149 -5.49 4.17 16.72
C SER A 149 -4.79 4.16 18.09
N GLU A 150 -3.91 5.13 18.32
CA GLU A 150 -3.26 5.36 19.63
C GLU A 150 -3.87 6.58 20.32
N GLY A 151 -5.18 6.56 20.57
CA GLY A 151 -5.93 7.70 21.14
C GLY A 151 -6.21 8.84 20.15
N ASN A 152 -5.40 8.98 19.10
CA ASN A 152 -5.67 9.75 17.87
C ASN A 152 -5.33 8.88 16.65
N GLU A 153 -5.98 9.16 15.51
CA GLU A 153 -5.67 8.50 14.24
C GLU A 153 -4.34 9.04 13.69
N VAL A 154 -3.34 8.16 13.55
CA VAL A 154 -2.03 8.49 12.94
C VAL A 154 -1.87 7.68 11.67
N ASN A 155 -1.59 8.37 10.57
CA ASN A 155 -1.28 7.75 9.29
C ASN A 155 0.22 7.47 9.19
N LEU A 156 0.54 6.24 8.80
CA LEU A 156 1.86 5.78 8.40
C LEU A 156 1.81 5.63 6.88
N GLU A 157 2.34 6.60 6.16
CA GLU A 157 2.33 6.71 4.70
C GLU A 157 3.62 6.20 4.06
N ASP A 158 4.69 6.12 4.86
CA ASP A 158 6.02 5.73 4.42
C ASP A 158 6.81 4.94 5.49
N GLU A 159 7.97 4.43 5.05
CA GLU A 159 8.90 3.65 5.87
C GLU A 159 9.49 4.46 7.03
N PHE A 160 9.70 5.77 6.85
CA PHE A 160 10.32 6.62 7.87
C PHE A 160 9.39 6.74 9.09
N GLN A 161 8.11 7.02 8.85
CA GLN A 161 7.09 7.09 9.90
C GLN A 161 6.90 5.74 10.61
N PHE A 162 6.94 4.64 9.86
CA PHE A 162 6.87 3.29 10.44
C PHE A 162 8.04 2.99 11.36
N ASN A 163 9.28 3.30 10.94
CA ASN A 163 10.46 3.08 11.76
C ASN A 163 10.44 3.95 13.03
N GLU A 164 9.99 5.21 12.92
CA GLU A 164 9.83 6.10 14.09
C GLU A 164 8.79 5.56 15.09
N LEU A 165 7.69 4.95 14.61
CA LEU A 165 6.73 4.26 15.48
C LEU A 165 7.40 3.08 16.20
N VAL A 166 8.10 2.23 15.44
CA VAL A 166 8.74 1.03 16.00
C VAL A 166 9.75 1.43 17.08
N ASP A 167 10.48 2.52 16.90
CA ASP A 167 11.45 3.04 17.88
C ASP A 167 10.85 3.58 19.17
N ARG A 168 9.61 4.07 19.13
CA ARG A 168 8.89 4.52 20.32
C ARG A 168 8.36 3.36 21.18
N ILE A 169 8.20 2.18 20.59
CA ILE A 169 7.65 1.03 21.30
C ILE A 169 8.72 0.40 22.21
N GLU A 170 8.38 0.32 23.50
CA GLU A 170 9.24 -0.30 24.50
C GLU A 170 9.45 -1.80 24.18
N GLU A 171 10.71 -2.23 24.23
CA GLU A 171 11.05 -3.63 24.05
C GLU A 171 10.81 -4.40 25.35
N LYS A 172 9.85 -5.33 25.34
CA LYS A 172 9.58 -6.25 26.45
C LYS A 172 9.95 -7.66 26.03
N GLU A 173 10.77 -8.33 26.85
CA GLU A 173 11.23 -9.71 26.59
C GLU A 173 11.88 -9.91 25.20
N LYS A 174 12.67 -8.93 24.75
CA LYS A 174 13.28 -8.89 23.41
C LYS A 174 12.27 -8.88 22.26
N ARG A 175 11.11 -8.25 22.48
CA ARG A 175 10.03 -8.13 21.50
C ARG A 175 9.41 -6.74 21.60
N ARG A 176 9.07 -6.19 20.44
CA ARG A 176 8.18 -5.03 20.32
C ARG A 176 6.84 -5.56 19.80
N VAL A 177 5.76 -5.19 20.49
CA VAL A 177 4.40 -5.52 20.05
C VAL A 177 3.86 -4.31 19.33
N LEU A 178 3.74 -4.43 18.00
CA LEU A 178 3.11 -3.39 17.19
C LEU A 178 1.61 -3.30 17.52
N PRO A 179 1.02 -2.11 17.46
CA PRO A 179 -0.43 -1.95 17.56
C PRO A 179 -1.14 -2.62 16.38
N ASP A 180 -2.46 -2.76 16.49
CA ASP A 180 -3.27 -3.20 15.37
C ASP A 180 -3.27 -2.13 14.27
N PHE A 181 -2.99 -2.55 13.04
CA PHE A 181 -2.98 -1.67 11.86
C PHE A 181 -4.30 -1.79 11.10
N LYS A 182 -4.87 -0.65 10.75
CA LYS A 182 -5.90 -0.55 9.72
C LYS A 182 -5.23 -0.30 8.37
N VAL A 183 -5.50 -1.18 7.41
CA VAL A 183 -4.95 -1.07 6.05
C VAL A 183 -5.78 -0.07 5.27
N GLN A 184 -5.11 0.87 4.61
CA GLN A 184 -5.72 1.87 3.74
C GLN A 184 -5.06 1.85 2.37
N ILE A 185 -5.81 2.24 1.35
CA ILE A 185 -5.31 2.40 -0.02
C ILE A 185 -5.37 3.89 -0.32
N LYS A 186 -4.25 4.48 -0.76
CA LYS A 186 -4.17 5.89 -1.17
C LYS A 186 -5.27 6.13 -2.21
N GLU A 187 -6.06 7.18 -1.99
CA GLU A 187 -7.06 7.60 -2.97
C GLU A 187 -6.38 7.73 -4.33
N TYR A 188 -6.99 7.12 -5.34
CA TYR A 188 -6.60 7.36 -6.71
C TYR A 188 -6.90 8.83 -7.03
N ASN A 189 -5.89 9.69 -6.88
CA ASN A 189 -5.92 11.11 -7.28
C ASN A 189 -5.95 11.30 -8.79
N GLY A 190 -6.12 10.22 -9.57
CA GLY A 190 -6.52 10.40 -10.95
C GLY A 190 -7.86 11.11 -10.91
N SER A 191 -7.87 12.34 -11.43
CA SER A 191 -9.08 12.93 -11.96
C SER A 191 -9.90 11.81 -12.58
N ILE A 192 -11.12 11.59 -12.10
CA ILE A 192 -12.11 10.83 -12.87
C ILE A 192 -12.51 11.76 -14.04
N ASP A 193 -11.53 12.08 -14.90
CA ASP A 193 -11.74 12.65 -16.23
C ASP A 193 -12.14 11.54 -17.21
N GLU A 194 -12.11 10.27 -16.77
CA GLU A 194 -13.00 9.28 -17.36
C GLU A 194 -14.42 9.62 -16.90
N ALA A 195 -15.06 10.54 -17.62
CA ALA A 195 -16.51 10.71 -17.58
C ALA A 195 -17.13 9.31 -17.51
N PHE A 196 -17.96 9.07 -16.48
CA PHE A 196 -18.64 7.80 -16.25
C PHE A 196 -19.24 7.31 -17.57
N ASN A 197 -18.58 6.34 -18.18
CA ASN A 197 -18.96 5.88 -19.51
C ASN A 197 -19.88 4.69 -19.32
N LEU A 198 -21.19 4.95 -19.47
CA LEU A 198 -22.25 3.94 -19.45
C LEU A 198 -21.94 2.75 -20.37
N ASP A 199 -21.25 2.98 -21.48
CA ASP A 199 -20.92 1.95 -22.48
C ASP A 199 -19.79 1.01 -22.03
N LYS A 200 -19.02 1.38 -20.99
CA LYS A 200 -17.98 0.52 -20.39
C LYS A 200 -18.54 -0.38 -19.27
N LEU A 201 -19.81 -0.22 -18.89
CA LEU A 201 -20.42 -1.08 -17.87
C LEU A 201 -20.56 -2.52 -18.41
N PRO A 202 -20.43 -3.55 -17.56
CA PRO A 202 -20.64 -4.93 -17.97
C PRO A 202 -22.01 -5.07 -18.66
N SER A 203 -22.10 -5.89 -19.70
CA SER A 203 -23.39 -6.18 -20.35
C SER A 203 -24.37 -6.71 -19.31
N TYR A 204 -25.39 -5.91 -19.04
CA TYR A 204 -26.33 -6.09 -17.95
C TYR A 204 -27.20 -7.35 -18.15
N ASN A 205 -27.37 -8.17 -17.11
CA ASN A 205 -28.39 -9.22 -17.10
C ASN A 205 -29.76 -8.54 -17.09
N SER A 206 -30.58 -8.72 -18.12
CA SER A 206 -31.86 -8.02 -18.28
C SER A 206 -32.68 -7.97 -16.99
N ILE A 207 -33.07 -6.77 -16.53
CA ILE A 207 -34.09 -6.62 -15.46
C ILE A 207 -35.35 -7.32 -15.96
N THR A 208 -35.93 -8.17 -15.13
CA THR A 208 -37.18 -8.86 -15.46
C THR A 208 -38.35 -7.88 -15.49
N GLU A 209 -39.39 -8.18 -16.28
CA GLU A 209 -40.60 -7.35 -16.33
C GLU A 209 -41.28 -7.28 -14.95
N GLU A 210 -41.20 -8.36 -14.19
CA GLU A 210 -41.71 -8.45 -12.83
C GLU A 210 -40.98 -7.50 -11.87
N GLU A 211 -39.65 -7.43 -11.92
CA GLU A 211 -38.85 -6.49 -11.13
C GLU A 211 -39.21 -5.04 -11.46
N ILE A 212 -39.34 -4.71 -12.76
CA ILE A 212 -39.74 -3.37 -13.21
C ILE A 212 -41.15 -3.04 -12.68
N LYS A 213 -42.09 -3.99 -12.77
CA LYS A 213 -43.46 -3.78 -12.29
C LYS A 213 -43.48 -3.52 -10.78
N PHE A 214 -42.78 -4.35 -10.00
CA PHE A 214 -42.70 -4.18 -8.55
C PHE A 214 -42.10 -2.82 -8.17
N PHE A 215 -41.00 -2.44 -8.83
CA PHE A 215 -40.36 -1.15 -8.66
C PHE A 215 -41.30 0.04 -8.93
N VAL A 216 -42.02 0.01 -10.05
CA VAL A 216 -42.98 1.07 -10.41
C VAL A 216 -44.16 1.13 -9.44
N GLU A 217 -44.65 -0.02 -8.96
CA GLU A 217 -45.74 -0.08 -7.98
C GLU A 217 -45.34 0.53 -6.63
N GLU A 218 -44.12 0.24 -6.15
CA GLU A 218 -43.60 0.84 -4.92
C GLU A 218 -43.41 2.36 -5.06
N ILE A 219 -42.92 2.87 -6.21
CA ILE A 219 -42.87 4.32 -6.46
C ILE A 219 -44.27 4.93 -6.40
N LYS A 220 -45.24 4.36 -7.11
CA LYS A 220 -46.63 4.88 -7.13
C LYS A 220 -47.28 4.87 -5.76
N LYS A 221 -47.01 3.83 -4.96
CA LYS A 221 -47.50 3.73 -3.58
C LYS A 221 -46.87 4.81 -2.70
N THR A 222 -45.57 4.99 -2.77
CA THR A 222 -44.84 6.04 -2.03
C THR A 222 -45.31 7.44 -2.40
N LEU A 223 -45.46 7.74 -3.71
CA LEU A 223 -46.03 9.01 -4.20
C LEU A 223 -47.40 9.30 -3.61
N ARG A 224 -48.32 8.31 -3.66
CA ARG A 224 -49.66 8.47 -3.08
C ARG A 224 -49.63 8.74 -1.58
N THR A 225 -48.76 8.04 -0.84
CA THR A 225 -48.60 8.24 0.61
C THR A 225 -48.13 9.66 0.95
N PHE A 226 -47.20 10.20 0.16
CA PHE A 226 -46.68 11.56 0.35
C PHE A 226 -47.46 12.64 -0.42
N LYS A 227 -48.63 12.31 -0.99
CA LYS A 227 -49.47 13.22 -1.78
C LYS A 227 -48.69 13.93 -2.90
N ASP A 228 -47.94 13.14 -3.67
CA ASP A 228 -47.12 13.57 -4.81
C ASP A 228 -46.00 14.57 -4.46
N LYS A 229 -45.63 14.68 -3.18
CA LYS A 229 -44.50 15.49 -2.74
C LYS A 229 -43.24 14.62 -2.59
N ILE A 230 -42.19 14.98 -3.32
CA ILE A 230 -40.97 14.18 -3.43
C ILE A 230 -39.78 14.80 -2.68
N ASN A 231 -39.70 16.14 -2.63
CA ASN A 231 -38.55 16.89 -2.15
C ASN A 231 -38.89 17.84 -0.99
N VAL A 232 -39.75 17.40 -0.07
CA VAL A 232 -40.15 18.23 1.09
C VAL A 232 -39.01 18.41 2.09
N ASN A 233 -38.29 17.32 2.33
CA ASN A 233 -37.13 17.27 3.20
C ASN A 233 -36.28 16.05 2.81
N GLU A 234 -35.08 15.98 3.35
CA GLU A 234 -34.11 14.93 3.06
C GLU A 234 -34.65 13.53 3.38
N ALA A 235 -35.40 13.36 4.48
CA ALA A 235 -36.02 12.09 4.82
C ALA A 235 -37.03 11.62 3.76
N THR A 236 -37.81 12.55 3.21
CA THR A 236 -38.76 12.26 2.13
C THR A 236 -38.04 11.86 0.86
N VAL A 237 -36.96 12.56 0.49
CA VAL A 237 -36.12 12.20 -0.67
C VAL A 237 -35.51 10.80 -0.50
N ARG A 238 -35.03 10.47 0.71
CA ARG A 238 -34.49 9.15 1.05
C ARG A 238 -35.53 8.04 0.87
N GLU A 239 -36.82 8.27 1.11
CA GLU A 239 -37.83 7.24 0.84
C GLU A 239 -37.85 6.84 -0.64
N TYR A 240 -37.71 7.79 -1.57
CA TYR A 240 -37.66 7.50 -3.00
C TYR A 240 -36.33 6.87 -3.42
N ILE A 241 -35.19 7.41 -2.99
CA ILE A 241 -33.86 6.83 -3.30
C ILE A 241 -33.77 5.40 -2.77
N SER A 242 -34.33 5.13 -1.59
CA SER A 242 -34.34 3.79 -0.99
C SER A 242 -35.01 2.75 -1.88
N ILE A 243 -36.02 3.11 -2.67
CA ILE A 243 -36.67 2.17 -3.60
C ILE A 243 -35.67 1.71 -4.65
N PHE A 244 -34.94 2.65 -5.28
CA PHE A 244 -33.90 2.32 -6.25
C PHE A 244 -32.79 1.46 -5.63
N MET A 245 -32.28 1.87 -4.45
CA MET A 245 -31.20 1.16 -3.79
C MET A 245 -31.59 -0.26 -3.37
N LYS A 246 -32.81 -0.46 -2.88
CA LYS A 246 -33.34 -1.78 -2.51
C LYS A 246 -33.48 -2.66 -3.75
N THR A 247 -34.11 -2.18 -4.81
CA THR A 247 -34.28 -2.94 -6.05
C THR A 247 -32.93 -3.31 -6.69
N ALA A 248 -31.98 -2.38 -6.72
CA ALA A 248 -30.65 -2.65 -7.27
C ALA A 248 -29.91 -3.73 -6.45
N VAL A 249 -29.91 -3.62 -5.12
CA VAL A 249 -29.22 -4.60 -4.27
C VAL A 249 -29.91 -5.96 -4.31
N ASP A 250 -31.24 -6.01 -4.33
CA ASP A 250 -32.01 -7.26 -4.46
C ASP A 250 -31.68 -7.99 -5.79
N HIS A 251 -31.62 -7.25 -6.90
CA HIS A 251 -31.20 -7.80 -8.19
C HIS A 251 -29.76 -8.34 -8.14
N ILE A 252 -28.84 -7.59 -7.53
CA ILE A 252 -27.45 -8.04 -7.34
C ILE A 252 -27.42 -9.31 -6.50
N GLN A 253 -28.21 -9.39 -5.41
CA GLN A 253 -28.30 -10.59 -4.57
C GLN A 253 -28.78 -11.81 -5.34
N ALA A 254 -29.78 -11.63 -6.21
CA ALA A 254 -30.37 -12.72 -6.98
C ALA A 254 -29.47 -13.23 -8.11
N PHE A 255 -28.78 -12.34 -8.83
CA PHE A 255 -28.13 -12.68 -10.11
C PHE A 255 -26.61 -12.55 -10.15
N VAL A 256 -26.00 -11.84 -9.20
CA VAL A 256 -24.57 -11.51 -9.24
C VAL A 256 -23.84 -12.01 -8.00
N ASN A 257 -24.25 -11.57 -6.82
CA ASN A 257 -23.64 -11.94 -5.54
C ASN A 257 -24.65 -11.83 -4.39
N ASN A 258 -25.02 -12.99 -3.83
CA ASN A 258 -25.97 -13.10 -2.73
C ASN A 258 -25.49 -12.50 -1.39
N SER A 259 -24.21 -12.15 -1.26
CA SER A 259 -23.66 -11.49 -0.07
C SER A 259 -23.87 -9.98 -0.06
N ALA A 260 -24.41 -9.40 -1.13
CA ALA A 260 -24.63 -7.97 -1.22
C ALA A 260 -25.52 -7.48 -0.07
N GLN A 261 -25.17 -6.36 0.55
CA GLN A 261 -25.91 -5.80 1.67
C GLN A 261 -26.05 -4.28 1.54
N LEU A 262 -27.27 -3.79 1.69
CA LEU A 262 -27.57 -2.37 1.73
C LEU A 262 -27.59 -1.88 3.18
N TYR A 263 -26.86 -0.82 3.44
CA TYR A 263 -26.88 -0.07 4.69
C TYR A 263 -27.37 1.34 4.41
N VAL A 264 -28.23 1.86 5.29
CA VAL A 264 -28.74 3.24 5.25
C VAL A 264 -28.17 3.97 6.46
N GLU A 265 -27.70 5.20 6.28
CA GLU A 265 -27.03 5.99 7.33
C GLU A 265 -25.86 5.25 7.97
N ALA A 266 -24.98 4.69 7.13
CA ALA A 266 -23.82 3.95 7.59
C ALA A 266 -22.72 4.92 8.01
N ASN A 267 -22.17 4.75 9.21
CA ASN A 267 -20.93 5.43 9.56
C ASN A 267 -19.76 4.74 8.87
N LEU A 268 -19.06 5.48 8.00
CA LEU A 268 -17.79 5.03 7.47
C LEU A 268 -16.68 5.44 8.43
N TYR A 269 -15.98 4.45 8.99
CA TYR A 269 -14.83 4.67 9.85
C TYR A 269 -13.67 5.28 9.04
N GLY A 270 -13.25 6.50 9.40
CA GLY A 270 -12.22 7.27 8.68
C GLY A 270 -12.77 8.39 7.77
N SER A 271 -14.06 8.68 7.82
CA SER A 271 -14.73 9.72 7.01
C SER A 271 -14.38 11.17 7.41
N LYS A 272 -13.25 11.46 8.06
CA LYS A 272 -12.81 12.84 8.47
C LYS A 272 -13.94 13.73 9.04
N GLY A 273 -14.91 13.16 9.76
CA GLY A 273 -16.02 13.92 10.34
C GLY A 273 -17.19 14.27 9.40
N TYR A 274 -17.26 13.68 8.20
CA TYR A 274 -18.34 13.92 7.22
C TYR A 274 -19.71 13.30 7.57
N GLY A 275 -19.88 12.74 8.77
CA GLY A 275 -21.14 12.14 9.20
C GLY A 275 -21.47 10.82 8.48
N PRO A 276 -22.62 10.20 8.80
CA PRO A 276 -23.04 8.96 8.15
C PRO A 276 -23.33 9.18 6.67
N VAL A 277 -22.89 8.25 5.83
CA VAL A 277 -23.25 8.27 4.41
C VAL A 277 -24.70 7.82 4.25
N GLY A 278 -25.41 8.43 3.29
CA GLY A 278 -26.83 8.14 3.07
C GLY A 278 -27.09 6.66 2.77
N TYR A 279 -26.31 6.10 1.85
CA TYR A 279 -26.36 4.68 1.47
C TYR A 279 -24.97 4.10 1.30
N LEU A 280 -24.80 2.87 1.77
CA LEU A 280 -23.61 2.06 1.56
C LEU A 280 -24.04 0.67 1.06
N VAL A 281 -23.54 0.27 -0.11
CA VAL A 281 -23.66 -1.10 -0.60
C VAL A 281 -22.36 -1.83 -0.34
N LYS A 282 -22.43 -2.92 0.42
CA LYS A 282 -21.31 -3.84 0.63
C LYS A 282 -21.45 -5.07 -0.25
N LEU A 283 -20.35 -5.51 -0.85
CA LEU A 283 -20.20 -6.84 -1.45
C LEU A 283 -19.09 -7.56 -0.71
N ASP A 284 -19.41 -8.67 -0.06
CA ASP A 284 -18.54 -9.32 0.93
C ASP A 284 -18.01 -8.31 1.97
N ASP A 285 -16.70 -8.09 1.99
CA ASP A 285 -15.98 -7.26 2.95
C ASP A 285 -15.68 -5.85 2.39
N PHE A 286 -16.16 -5.53 1.19
CA PHE A 286 -15.87 -4.27 0.50
C PHE A 286 -17.08 -3.34 0.42
N ALA A 287 -16.83 -2.05 0.61
CA ALA A 287 -17.74 -1.00 0.18
C ALA A 287 -17.63 -0.81 -1.34
N VAL A 288 -18.75 -0.86 -2.05
CA VAL A 288 -18.78 -0.82 -3.53
C VAL A 288 -19.42 0.46 -4.03
N LEU A 289 -20.46 0.93 -3.34
CA LEU A 289 -21.12 2.20 -3.64
C LEU A 289 -21.41 2.92 -2.34
N VAL A 290 -21.05 4.20 -2.32
CA VAL A 290 -21.30 5.13 -1.23
C VAL A 290 -22.01 6.33 -1.83
N ASN A 291 -23.21 6.62 -1.34
CA ASN A 291 -23.99 7.76 -1.83
C ASN A 291 -24.51 8.60 -0.67
N GLU A 292 -24.58 9.90 -0.88
CA GLU A 292 -25.14 10.85 0.07
C GLU A 292 -26.46 11.39 -0.50
N ALA A 293 -27.56 11.23 0.24
CA ALA A 293 -28.83 11.82 -0.14
C ALA A 293 -28.84 13.28 0.32
N LYS A 294 -28.91 14.22 -0.63
CA LYS A 294 -29.08 15.65 -0.34
C LYS A 294 -30.34 16.17 -0.99
N LEU A 295 -30.91 17.21 -0.38
CA LEU A 295 -31.97 18.03 -0.98
C LEU A 295 -31.38 18.97 -2.04
#